data_AF-A0ABD2X3P0-F1
#
_entry.id   AF-A0ABD2X3P0-F1
#
_cell.length_a   1.000
_cell.length_b   1.000
_cell.length_c   1.000
_cell.angle_alpha   90.00
_cell.angle_beta   90.00
_cell.angle_gamma   90.00
#
_symmetry.space_group_name_H-M   'P 1'
#
loop_
_entity.id
_entity.type
_entity.pdbx_description
1 polymer ?
#
loop_
_entity_poly.entity_id
_entity_poly.type
_entity_poly.pdbx_seq_one_letter_code
_entity_poly.pdbx_strand_id
1 'polypeptide(L)'
;MYRPQCGICQEFIDDNSVLFTIPCGHIQHRQCLLRALSDSQTCPICRQKASQLDAKKVFLNFSPIHYDEESPRTKKLRKKNMNLLARLRSTKLEHENCRVKLEEARQYAKVLEKNYRIASAKEIKSTRTILEAKKRIQNLQLKNSELQKESTNKREKFIETIKKLEEWKQNTYWVAMGFHTCLLIIMLIVQLGGIEYFGISKSTFLSILIFLLIHVSSALIVDGFKYNK
;
A
#
# COMPACT_ATOMS: atom_id res chain seq x y z
N MET A 1 7.37 65.53 32.77
CA MET A 1 7.91 66.90 32.79
C MET A 1 7.60 67.50 34.15
N TYR A 2 8.62 68.00 34.86
CA TYR A 2 8.45 68.62 36.18
C TYR A 2 8.02 70.08 36.00
N ARG A 3 6.92 70.50 36.63
CA ARG A 3 6.50 71.90 36.68
C ARG A 3 7.05 72.51 37.97
N PRO A 4 7.78 73.64 37.92
CA PRO A 4 8.30 74.27 39.13
C PRO A 4 7.14 74.73 40.02
N GLN A 5 7.30 74.56 41.33
CA GLN A 5 6.34 74.97 42.35
C GLN A 5 7.02 75.90 43.35
N CYS A 6 6.26 76.83 43.93
CA CYS A 6 6.75 77.66 45.02
C CYS A 6 6.93 76.81 46.28
N GLY A 7 8.14 76.79 46.85
CA GLY A 7 8.44 76.04 48.07
C GLY A 7 7.72 76.50 49.35
N ILE A 8 6.91 77.57 49.28
CA ILE A 8 6.16 78.13 50.42
C ILE A 8 4.67 77.81 50.30
N CYS A 9 4.02 78.17 49.19
CA CYS A 9 2.58 77.93 48.98
C CYS A 9 2.27 76.64 48.20
N GLN A 10 3.29 75.98 47.63
CA GLN A 10 3.17 74.77 46.80
C GLN A 10 2.39 74.96 45.48
N GLU A 11 2.03 76.20 45.12
CA GLU A 11 1.41 76.51 43.85
C GLU A 11 2.42 76.50 42.70
N PHE A 12 1.94 76.24 41.48
CA PHE A 12 2.78 76.23 40.29
C PHE A 12 3.32 77.62 39.99
N ILE A 13 4.57 77.65 39.53
CA ILE A 13 5.20 78.83 38.97
C ILE A 13 4.96 78.82 37.46
N ASP A 14 4.28 79.84 36.97
CA ASP A 14 3.90 80.03 35.57
C ASP A 14 4.29 81.42 35.04
N ASP A 15 3.98 81.70 33.78
CA ASP A 15 4.31 82.93 33.06
C ASP A 15 3.73 84.19 33.73
N ASN A 16 2.66 84.05 34.51
CA ASN A 16 2.00 85.15 35.21
C ASN A 16 2.53 85.35 36.64
N SER A 17 3.36 84.44 37.14
CA SER A 17 3.88 84.47 38.48
C SER A 17 4.91 85.60 38.66
N VAL A 18 4.68 86.47 39.64
CA VAL A 18 5.69 87.48 40.03
C VAL A 18 6.69 86.84 40.98
N LEU A 19 7.90 86.56 40.47
CA LEU A 19 8.92 85.80 41.17
C LEU A 19 10.04 86.68 41.72
N PHE A 20 10.50 86.35 42.92
CA PHE A 20 11.66 86.98 43.56
C PHE A 20 12.67 85.91 43.97
N THR A 21 13.94 86.30 44.01
CA THR A 21 15.05 85.50 44.52
C THR A 21 15.80 86.29 45.60
N ILE A 22 16.57 85.58 46.41
CA ILE A 22 17.48 86.11 47.44
C ILE A 22 18.88 85.53 47.19
N PRO A 23 19.96 85.97 47.88
CA PRO A 23 21.34 85.63 47.54
C PRO A 23 21.67 84.13 47.46
N CYS A 24 20.87 83.25 48.08
CA CYS A 24 21.01 81.80 47.97
C CYS A 24 20.47 81.21 46.65
N GLY A 25 19.84 82.01 45.79
CA GLY A 25 19.33 81.60 44.47
C GLY A 25 17.94 80.97 44.46
N HIS A 26 17.34 80.67 45.61
CA HIS A 26 16.00 80.10 45.66
C HIS A 26 14.93 81.12 45.21
N ILE A 27 13.99 80.67 44.38
CA ILE A 27 12.96 81.51 43.75
C ILE A 27 11.59 81.17 44.34
N GLN A 28 10.82 82.19 44.73
CA GLN A 28 9.44 82.05 45.18
C GLN A 28 8.57 83.20 44.67
N HIS A 29 7.24 83.07 44.78
CA HIS A 29 6.35 84.21 44.55
C HIS A 29 6.71 85.37 45.48
N ARG A 30 6.61 86.61 44.97
CA ARG A 30 6.90 87.84 45.70
C ARG A 30 6.26 87.86 47.08
N GLN A 31 4.95 87.58 47.13
CA GLN A 31 4.18 87.66 48.38
C GLN A 31 4.61 86.61 49.39
N CYS A 32 4.92 85.40 48.93
CA CYS A 32 5.39 84.31 49.77
C CYS A 32 6.77 84.62 50.35
N LEU A 33 7.70 85.10 49.52
CA LEU A 33 9.05 85.43 49.97
C LEU A 33 9.08 86.60 50.94
N LEU A 34 8.41 87.71 50.64
CA LEU A 34 8.43 88.89 51.50
C LEU A 34 7.81 88.62 52.88
N ARG A 35 6.74 87.81 52.93
CA ARG A 35 6.15 87.36 54.19
C ARG A 35 7.12 86.47 54.98
N ALA A 36 7.77 85.51 54.33
CA ALA A 36 8.74 84.66 55.03
C ALA A 36 9.92 85.47 55.61
N LEU A 37 10.39 86.49 54.89
CA LEU A 37 11.51 87.33 55.33
C LEU A 37 11.14 88.34 56.42
N SER A 38 9.86 88.70 56.59
CA SER A 38 9.44 89.49 57.75
C SER A 38 9.55 88.69 59.05
N ASP A 39 9.40 87.37 58.97
CA ASP A 39 9.28 86.52 60.15
C ASP A 39 10.65 86.03 60.66
N SER A 40 11.58 85.64 59.76
CA SER A 40 12.80 84.94 60.19
C SER A 40 14.13 85.44 59.59
N GLN A 41 14.14 86.52 58.79
CA GLN A 41 15.32 87.05 58.07
C GLN A 41 16.27 85.97 57.49
N THR A 42 15.69 84.87 57.02
CA THR A 42 16.39 83.70 56.49
C THR A 42 15.58 83.11 55.35
N CYS A 43 16.25 82.47 54.40
CA CYS A 43 15.60 81.76 53.31
C CYS A 43 14.67 80.65 53.87
N PRO A 44 13.39 80.58 53.47
CA PRO A 44 12.48 79.53 53.93
C PRO A 44 12.85 78.13 53.42
N ILE A 45 13.72 78.04 52.39
CA ILE A 45 14.15 76.76 51.82
C ILE A 45 15.47 76.28 52.46
N CYS A 46 16.52 77.12 52.48
CA CYS A 46 17.86 76.71 52.93
C CYS A 46 18.36 77.40 54.22
N ARG A 47 17.56 78.28 54.82
CA ARG A 47 17.88 79.04 56.05
C ARG A 47 19.09 79.98 55.99
N GLN A 48 19.67 80.21 54.81
CA GLN A 48 20.69 81.24 54.63
C GLN A 48 20.13 82.63 54.98
N LYS A 49 20.91 83.45 55.69
CA LYS A 49 20.51 84.82 56.06
C LYS A 49 20.17 85.64 54.82
N ALA A 50 18.99 86.27 54.84
CA ALA A 50 18.50 87.13 53.79
C ALA A 50 17.42 88.05 54.39
N SER A 51 17.39 89.30 53.97
CA SER A 51 16.38 90.28 54.37
C SER A 51 15.50 90.65 53.18
N GLN A 52 14.40 91.36 53.43
CA GLN A 52 13.56 91.88 52.35
C GLN A 52 14.34 92.81 51.39
N LEU A 53 15.43 93.45 51.85
CA LEU A 53 16.30 94.29 51.02
C LEU A 53 17.13 93.47 50.02
N ASP A 54 17.38 92.19 50.33
CA ASP A 54 18.13 91.29 49.46
C ASP A 54 17.25 90.65 48.37
N ALA A 55 15.93 90.83 48.46
CA ALA A 55 14.96 90.22 47.56
C ALA A 55 14.92 90.96 46.21
N LYS A 56 15.31 90.26 45.14
CA LYS A 56 15.33 90.79 43.77
C LYS A 56 14.28 90.11 42.91
N LYS A 57 13.54 90.90 42.12
CA LYS A 57 12.60 90.38 41.13
C LYS A 57 13.37 89.60 40.05
N VAL A 58 12.86 88.43 39.67
CA VAL A 58 13.40 87.60 38.59
C VAL A 58 12.35 87.45 37.50
N PHE A 59 12.79 87.49 36.26
CA PHE A 59 11.98 87.17 35.09
C PHE A 59 12.48 85.83 34.54
N LEU A 60 11.61 84.82 34.55
CA LEU A 60 11.90 83.53 33.93
C LEU A 60 11.34 83.55 32.51
N ASN A 61 12.17 83.23 31.54
CA ASN A 61 11.73 83.05 30.16
C ASN A 61 11.17 81.63 30.03
N PHE A 62 9.85 81.50 30.13
CA PHE A 62 9.16 80.26 29.82
C PHE A 62 9.09 80.12 28.30
N SER A 63 9.89 79.22 27.72
CA SER A 63 9.67 78.83 26.33
C SER A 63 8.35 78.06 26.27
N PRO A 64 7.44 78.40 25.33
CA PRO A 64 6.27 77.58 25.08
C PRO A 64 6.72 76.14 24.86
N ILE A 65 6.27 75.23 25.73
CA ILE A 65 6.44 73.81 25.47
C ILE A 65 5.54 73.53 24.25
N HIS A 66 6.14 73.47 23.05
CA HIS A 66 5.42 73.03 21.86
C HIS A 66 5.04 71.57 22.06
N TYR A 67 3.77 71.31 22.36
CA TYR A 67 3.26 69.97 22.66
C TYR A 67 3.15 69.05 21.43
N ASP A 68 3.41 69.54 20.21
CA ASP A 68 2.93 68.86 18.99
C ASP A 68 3.99 68.63 17.89
N GLU A 69 5.26 68.42 18.23
CA GLU A 69 6.18 67.74 17.30
C GLU A 69 6.55 66.37 17.83
N GLU A 70 5.79 65.36 17.38
CA GLU A 70 6.12 63.95 17.56
C GLU A 70 7.58 63.74 17.11
N SER A 71 8.48 63.54 18.09
CA SER A 71 9.92 63.40 17.86
C SER A 71 10.19 62.46 16.66
N PRO A 72 11.17 62.76 15.78
CA PRO A 72 11.54 61.89 14.67
C PRO A 72 11.74 60.41 15.10
N ARG A 73 12.18 60.20 16.35
CA ARG A 73 12.33 58.89 16.97
C ARG A 73 10.99 58.18 17.20
N THR A 74 9.98 58.85 17.77
CA THR A 74 8.67 58.25 18.06
C THR A 74 7.91 57.94 16.77
N LYS A 75 7.99 58.81 15.76
CA LYS A 75 7.43 58.55 14.41
C LYS A 75 8.03 57.31 13.75
N LYS A 76 9.36 57.14 13.84
CA LYS A 76 10.06 55.94 13.33
C LYS A 76 9.64 54.68 14.07
N LEU A 77 9.50 54.73 15.40
CA LEU A 77 9.03 53.60 16.21
C LEU A 77 7.60 53.22 15.86
N ARG A 78 6.70 54.20 15.72
CA ARG A 78 5.30 53.97 15.34
C ARG A 78 5.19 53.28 13.98
N LYS A 79 5.94 53.74 12.98
CA LYS A 79 6.01 53.09 11.65
C LYS A 79 6.52 51.64 11.76
N LYS A 80 7.57 51.40 12.54
CA LYS A 80 8.07 50.03 12.78
C LYS A 80 7.02 49.16 13.45
N ASN A 81 6.32 49.67 14.46
CA ASN A 81 5.29 48.93 15.19
C ASN A 81 4.13 48.55 14.25
N MET A 82 3.67 49.49 13.42
CA MET A 82 2.65 49.21 12.40
C MET A 82 3.08 48.11 11.41
N ASN A 83 4.33 48.17 10.93
CA ASN A 83 4.87 47.15 10.03
C ASN A 83 4.97 45.77 10.71
N LEU A 84 5.40 45.73 11.97
CA LEU A 84 5.48 44.49 12.74
C LEU A 84 4.09 43.90 12.99
N LEU A 85 3.09 44.73 13.30
CA LEU A 85 1.70 44.28 13.47
C LEU A 85 1.10 43.74 12.17
N ALA A 86 1.43 44.33 11.02
CA ALA A 86 1.02 43.81 9.73
C ALA A 86 1.65 42.42 9.45
N ARG A 87 2.97 42.29 9.65
CA ARG A 87 3.68 41.01 9.49
C ARG A 87 3.20 39.93 10.45
N LEU A 88 2.95 40.27 11.71
CA LEU A 88 2.42 39.32 12.69
C LEU A 88 1.05 38.78 12.25
N ARG A 89 0.19 39.64 11.69
CA ARG A 89 -1.10 39.22 11.15
C ARG A 89 -0.95 38.30 9.93
N SER A 90 -0.10 38.65 8.97
CA SER A 90 0.10 37.81 7.78
C SER A 90 0.70 36.45 8.14
N THR A 91 1.73 36.40 8.98
CA THR A 91 2.35 35.15 9.43
C THR A 91 1.37 34.28 10.23
N LYS A 92 0.51 34.88 11.08
CA LYS A 92 -0.54 34.12 11.77
C LYS A 92 -1.54 33.50 10.81
N LEU A 93 -1.97 34.24 9.79
CA LEU A 93 -2.89 33.73 8.77
C LEU A 93 -2.25 32.61 7.94
N GLU A 94 -1.00 32.78 7.53
CA GLU A 94 -0.23 31.76 6.82
C GLU A 94 -0.07 30.49 7.66
N HIS A 95 0.27 30.64 8.95
CA HIS A 95 0.37 29.51 9.87
C HIS A 95 -0.94 28.75 10.00
N GLU A 96 -2.06 29.47 10.13
CA GLU A 96 -3.39 28.85 10.22
C GLU A 96 -3.75 28.10 8.94
N ASN A 97 -3.50 28.71 7.77
CA ASN A 97 -3.71 28.06 6.47
C ASN A 97 -2.86 26.80 6.30
N CYS A 98 -1.58 26.85 6.70
CA CYS A 98 -0.71 25.68 6.68
C CYS A 98 -1.19 24.59 7.65
N ARG A 99 -1.71 24.98 8.82
CA ARG A 99 -2.25 24.04 9.81
C ARG A 99 -3.46 23.29 9.28
N VAL A 100 -4.40 23.99 8.64
CA VAL A 100 -5.59 23.37 8.02
C VAL A 100 -5.18 22.40 6.92
N LYS A 101 -4.30 22.82 5.99
CA LYS A 101 -3.81 21.96 4.91
C LYS A 101 -3.08 20.71 5.43
N LEU A 102 -2.31 20.85 6.51
CA LEU A 102 -1.63 19.73 7.14
C LEU A 102 -2.64 18.72 7.70
N GLU A 103 -3.72 19.18 8.32
CA GLU A 103 -4.75 18.29 8.86
C GLU A 103 -5.55 17.61 7.76
N GLU A 104 -5.90 18.32 6.69
CA GLU A 104 -6.54 17.74 5.50
C GLU A 104 -5.66 16.66 4.87
N ALA A 105 -4.36 16.94 4.68
CA ALA A 105 -3.41 15.96 4.14
C ALA A 105 -3.27 14.72 5.05
N ARG A 106 -3.29 14.91 6.38
CA ARG A 106 -3.27 13.81 7.35
C ARG A 106 -4.53 12.95 7.27
N GLN A 107 -5.70 13.58 7.18
CA GLN A 107 -6.97 12.85 7.04
C GLN A 107 -7.01 12.06 5.72
N TYR A 108 -6.58 12.68 4.62
CA TYR A 108 -6.47 12.02 3.33
C TYR A 108 -5.51 10.82 3.38
N ALA A 109 -4.32 10.99 3.99
CA ALA A 109 -3.35 9.91 4.14
C ALA A 109 -3.90 8.72 4.95
N LYS A 110 -4.65 8.97 6.03
CA LYS A 110 -5.31 7.91 6.83
C LYS A 110 -6.32 7.11 6.01
N VAL A 111 -7.14 7.79 5.20
CA VAL A 111 -8.11 7.14 4.31
C VAL A 111 -7.38 6.30 3.26
N LEU A 112 -6.34 6.87 2.65
CA LEU A 112 -5.54 6.19 1.64
C LEU A 112 -4.88 4.91 2.19
N GLU A 113 -4.31 4.99 3.40
CA GLU A 113 -3.71 3.82 4.06
C GLU A 113 -4.74 2.71 4.32
N LYS A 114 -5.93 3.07 4.81
CA LYS A 114 -7.02 2.10 5.02
C LYS A 114 -7.43 1.41 3.72
N ASN A 115 -7.58 2.19 2.64
CA ASN A 115 -7.94 1.66 1.33
C ASN A 115 -6.84 0.74 0.78
N TYR A 116 -5.58 1.13 0.93
CA TYR A 116 -4.43 0.30 0.54
C TYR A 116 -4.39 -1.03 1.32
N ARG A 117 -4.64 -1.00 2.63
CA ARG A 117 -4.71 -2.22 3.46
C ARG A 117 -5.84 -3.16 2.99
N ILE A 118 -7.01 -2.62 2.64
CA ILE A 118 -8.13 -3.43 2.13
C ILE A 118 -7.79 -4.03 0.77
N ALA A 119 -7.23 -3.23 -0.14
CA ALA A 119 -6.84 -3.67 -1.47
C ALA A 119 -5.78 -4.78 -1.41
N SER A 120 -4.71 -4.57 -0.64
CA SER A 120 -3.63 -5.56 -0.48
C SER A 120 -4.14 -6.86 0.16
N ALA A 121 -5.01 -6.79 1.18
CA ALA A 121 -5.63 -7.99 1.77
C ALA A 121 -6.49 -8.76 0.75
N LYS A 122 -7.23 -8.06 -0.12
CA LYS A 122 -8.03 -8.66 -1.18
C LYS A 122 -7.15 -9.37 -2.22
N GLU A 123 -6.05 -8.75 -2.63
CA GLU A 123 -5.08 -9.34 -3.55
C GLU A 123 -4.41 -10.59 -2.98
N ILE A 124 -3.98 -10.55 -1.71
CA ILE A 124 -3.39 -11.71 -1.02
C ILE A 124 -4.40 -12.87 -0.99
N LYS A 125 -5.66 -12.59 -0.65
CA LYS A 125 -6.73 -13.60 -0.63
C LYS A 125 -6.96 -14.18 -2.03
N SER A 126 -7.07 -13.33 -3.05
CA SER A 126 -7.23 -13.77 -4.44
C SER A 126 -6.06 -14.66 -4.89
N THR A 127 -4.83 -14.20 -4.66
CA THR A 127 -3.60 -14.93 -5.00
C THR A 127 -3.56 -16.31 -4.33
N ARG A 128 -3.95 -16.39 -3.05
CA ARG A 128 -4.06 -17.66 -2.32
C ARG A 128 -5.08 -18.60 -2.97
N THR A 129 -6.26 -18.11 -3.32
CA THR A 129 -7.29 -18.94 -3.98
C THR A 129 -6.84 -19.43 -5.36
N ILE A 130 -6.15 -18.59 -6.14
CA ILE A 130 -5.58 -18.96 -7.43
C ILE A 130 -4.50 -20.05 -7.25
N LEU A 131 -3.64 -19.93 -6.23
CA LEU A 131 -2.62 -20.92 -5.93
C LEU A 131 -3.23 -22.28 -5.57
N GLU A 132 -4.28 -22.29 -4.75
CA GLU A 132 -5.01 -23.51 -4.38
C GLU A 132 -5.70 -24.15 -5.60
N ALA A 133 -6.33 -23.34 -6.45
CA ALA A 133 -6.92 -23.82 -7.71
C ALA A 133 -5.85 -24.40 -8.65
N LYS A 134 -4.69 -23.77 -8.76
CA LYS A 134 -3.56 -24.25 -9.57
C LYS A 134 -3.07 -25.62 -9.10
N LYS A 135 -2.91 -25.81 -7.79
CA LYS A 135 -2.54 -27.11 -7.20
C LYS A 135 -3.58 -28.19 -7.52
N ARG A 136 -4.88 -27.86 -7.45
CA ARG A 136 -5.95 -28.79 -7.81
C ARG A 136 -5.90 -29.19 -9.28
N ILE A 137 -5.70 -28.22 -10.18
CA ILE A 137 -5.56 -28.47 -11.62
C ILE A 137 -4.38 -29.41 -11.88
N GLN A 138 -3.23 -29.15 -11.25
CA GLN A 138 -2.04 -30.01 -11.39
C GLN A 138 -2.31 -31.46 -10.94
N ASN A 139 -2.98 -31.65 -9.80
CA ASN A 139 -3.34 -32.97 -9.31
C ASN A 139 -4.33 -33.69 -10.25
N LEU A 140 -5.32 -32.96 -10.77
CA LEU A 140 -6.28 -33.51 -11.73
C LEU A 140 -5.60 -33.89 -13.04
N GLN A 141 -4.66 -33.08 -13.52
CA GLN A 141 -3.86 -33.40 -14.72
C GLN A 141 -3.05 -34.68 -14.52
N LEU A 142 -2.42 -34.86 -13.35
CA LEU A 142 -1.68 -36.07 -13.03
C LEU A 142 -2.60 -37.29 -13.03
N LYS A 143 -3.72 -37.23 -12.29
CA LYS A 143 -4.70 -38.31 -12.23
C LYS A 143 -5.29 -38.66 -13.59
N ASN A 144 -5.57 -37.64 -14.41
CA ASN A 144 -6.06 -37.85 -15.78
C ASN A 144 -5.02 -38.57 -16.64
N SER A 145 -3.73 -38.23 -16.49
CA SER A 145 -2.65 -38.92 -17.21
C SER A 145 -2.50 -40.39 -16.77
N GLU A 146 -2.69 -40.69 -15.49
CA GLU A 146 -2.68 -42.06 -14.96
C GLU A 146 -3.84 -42.88 -15.50
N LEU A 147 -5.05 -42.31 -15.48
CA LEU A 147 -6.24 -42.95 -16.05
C LEU A 147 -6.11 -43.17 -17.55
N GLN A 148 -5.52 -42.22 -18.28
CA GLN A 148 -5.23 -42.39 -19.71
C GLN A 148 -4.28 -43.57 -19.94
N LYS A 149 -3.17 -43.66 -19.20
CA LYS A 149 -2.23 -44.80 -19.29
C LYS A 149 -2.91 -46.13 -18.95
N GLU A 150 -3.78 -46.15 -17.94
CA GLU A 150 -4.52 -47.36 -17.60
C GLU A 150 -5.50 -47.76 -18.72
N SER A 151 -6.19 -46.78 -19.31
CA SER A 151 -7.09 -47.01 -20.44
C SER A 151 -6.35 -47.49 -21.68
N THR A 152 -5.17 -46.94 -21.99
CA THR A 152 -4.36 -47.39 -23.14
C THR A 152 -3.85 -48.80 -22.92
N ASN A 153 -3.34 -49.12 -21.72
CA ASN A 153 -2.89 -50.47 -21.38
C ASN A 153 -4.04 -51.49 -21.47
N LYS A 154 -5.23 -51.15 -20.96
CA LYS A 154 -6.43 -52.00 -21.12
C LYS A 154 -6.78 -52.21 -22.60
N ARG A 155 -6.72 -51.17 -23.42
CA ARG A 155 -6.97 -51.25 -24.88
C ARG A 155 -5.92 -52.12 -25.58
N GLU A 156 -4.64 -51.99 -25.23
CA GLU A 156 -3.56 -52.81 -25.77
C GLU A 156 -3.74 -54.29 -25.43
N LYS A 157 -4.05 -54.62 -24.17
CA LYS A 157 -4.37 -56.00 -23.76
C LYS A 157 -5.57 -56.56 -24.50
N PHE A 158 -6.60 -55.75 -24.71
CA PHE A 158 -7.78 -56.14 -25.49
C PHE A 158 -7.43 -56.41 -26.96
N ILE A 159 -6.64 -55.53 -27.59
CA ILE A 159 -6.15 -55.73 -28.96
C ILE A 159 -5.30 -57.00 -29.07
N GLU A 160 -4.42 -57.27 -28.10
CA GLU A 160 -3.62 -58.49 -28.07
C GLU A 160 -4.49 -59.75 -28.00
N THR A 161 -5.56 -59.70 -27.20
CA THR A 161 -6.54 -60.78 -27.10
C THR A 161 -7.26 -61.01 -28.42
N ILE A 162 -7.68 -59.93 -29.11
CA ILE A 162 -8.29 -60.03 -30.45
C ILE A 162 -7.33 -60.66 -31.45
N LYS A 163 -6.05 -60.23 -31.48
CA LYS A 163 -5.04 -60.81 -32.39
C LYS A 163 -4.89 -62.32 -32.17
N LYS A 164 -4.81 -62.77 -30.91
CA LYS A 164 -4.77 -64.20 -30.58
C LYS A 164 -6.00 -64.93 -31.10
N LEU A 165 -7.20 -64.36 -30.95
CA LEU A 165 -8.43 -64.96 -31.47
C LEU A 165 -8.45 -65.02 -33.02
N GLU A 166 -7.93 -64.00 -33.70
CA GLU A 166 -7.79 -64.00 -35.16
C GLU A 166 -6.82 -65.07 -35.64
N GLU A 167 -5.66 -65.23 -34.99
CA GLU A 167 -4.71 -66.32 -35.27
C GLU A 167 -5.36 -67.69 -35.06
N TRP A 168 -6.10 -67.89 -33.97
CA TRP A 168 -6.86 -69.11 -33.72
C TRP A 168 -7.92 -69.37 -34.81
N LYS A 169 -8.66 -68.34 -35.21
CA LYS A 169 -9.65 -68.43 -36.30
C LYS A 169 -9.00 -68.81 -37.62
N GLN A 170 -7.83 -68.24 -37.92
CA GLN A 170 -7.11 -68.52 -39.16
C GLN A 170 -6.55 -69.95 -39.16
N ASN A 171 -5.98 -70.40 -38.04
CA ASN A 171 -5.52 -71.78 -37.87
C ASN A 171 -6.68 -72.78 -38.02
N THR A 172 -7.80 -72.57 -37.33
CA THR A 172 -8.98 -73.44 -37.46
C THR A 172 -9.55 -73.46 -38.87
N TYR A 173 -9.53 -72.33 -39.59
CA TYR A 173 -9.90 -72.27 -41.01
C TYR A 173 -8.97 -73.11 -41.90
N TRP A 174 -7.65 -72.99 -41.74
CA TRP A 174 -6.69 -73.82 -42.47
C TRP A 174 -6.89 -75.31 -42.22
N VAL A 175 -7.16 -75.69 -40.96
CA VAL A 175 -7.49 -77.07 -40.60
C VAL A 175 -8.75 -77.54 -41.32
N ALA A 176 -9.85 -76.78 -41.25
CA ALA A 176 -11.10 -77.14 -41.91
C ALA A 176 -10.97 -77.25 -43.44
N MET A 177 -10.23 -76.31 -44.06
CA MET A 177 -9.92 -76.36 -45.49
C MET A 177 -9.08 -77.59 -45.85
N GLY A 178 -8.08 -77.94 -45.04
CA GLY A 178 -7.28 -79.16 -45.22
C GLY A 178 -8.13 -80.43 -45.16
N PHE A 179 -9.07 -80.53 -44.22
CA PHE A 179 -10.03 -81.64 -44.18
C PHE A 179 -10.89 -81.69 -45.46
N HIS A 180 -11.40 -80.54 -45.91
CA HIS A 180 -12.24 -80.48 -47.10
C HIS A 180 -11.47 -80.85 -48.38
N THR A 181 -10.22 -80.43 -48.54
CA THR A 181 -9.39 -80.81 -49.69
C THR A 181 -9.06 -82.30 -49.68
N CYS A 182 -8.73 -82.86 -48.51
CA CYS A 182 -8.55 -84.32 -48.36
C CYS A 182 -9.81 -85.09 -48.77
N LEU A 183 -11.00 -84.66 -48.31
CA LEU A 183 -12.28 -85.29 -48.70
C LEU A 183 -12.52 -85.23 -50.20
N LEU A 184 -12.28 -84.08 -50.85
CA LEU A 184 -12.43 -83.94 -52.30
C LEU A 184 -11.47 -84.85 -53.08
N ILE A 185 -10.21 -84.94 -52.64
CA ILE A 185 -9.22 -85.85 -53.24
C ILE A 185 -9.70 -87.31 -53.15
N ILE A 186 -10.22 -87.71 -51.99
CA ILE A 186 -10.78 -89.05 -51.76
C ILE A 186 -11.94 -89.32 -52.71
N MET A 187 -12.90 -88.39 -52.83
CA MET A 187 -14.05 -88.55 -53.73
C MET A 187 -13.62 -88.68 -55.20
N LEU A 188 -12.64 -87.88 -55.63
CA LEU A 188 -12.05 -87.95 -56.97
C LEU A 188 -11.39 -89.31 -57.25
N ILE A 189 -10.61 -89.85 -56.30
CA ILE A 189 -9.98 -91.17 -56.42
C ILE A 189 -11.05 -92.27 -56.56
N VAL A 190 -12.15 -92.16 -55.82
CA VAL A 190 -13.28 -93.10 -55.90
C VAL A 190 -14.01 -93.00 -57.25
N GLN A 191 -14.25 -91.78 -57.76
CA GLN A 191 -14.93 -91.56 -59.04
C GLN A 191 -14.09 -91.98 -60.27
N LEU A 192 -12.77 -91.86 -60.20
CA LEU A 192 -11.86 -92.25 -61.29
C LEU A 192 -11.57 -93.76 -61.36
N GLY A 193 -12.29 -94.60 -60.60
CA GLY A 193 -12.12 -96.07 -60.65
C GLY A 193 -10.84 -96.59 -59.99
N GLY A 194 -10.17 -95.77 -59.17
CA GLY A 194 -8.84 -96.06 -58.61
C GLY A 194 -8.75 -97.27 -57.66
N ILE A 195 -9.89 -97.83 -57.23
CA ILE A 195 -9.92 -99.04 -56.40
C ILE A 195 -9.43 -100.26 -57.19
N GLU A 196 -9.56 -100.26 -58.52
CA GLU A 196 -9.09 -101.37 -59.37
C GLU A 196 -7.63 -101.19 -59.86
N TYR A 197 -7.10 -99.96 -59.87
CA TYR A 197 -5.78 -99.65 -60.41
C TYR A 197 -4.60 -99.98 -59.46
N PHE A 198 -4.85 -100.04 -58.15
CA PHE A 198 -3.81 -100.31 -57.14
C PHE A 198 -3.79 -101.76 -56.62
N GLY A 199 -4.73 -102.63 -57.02
CA GLY A 199 -4.78 -104.03 -56.59
C GLY A 199 -5.03 -104.24 -55.08
N ILE A 200 -5.53 -103.22 -54.38
CA ILE A 200 -5.80 -103.26 -52.94
C ILE A 200 -7.29 -103.54 -52.70
N SER A 201 -7.61 -104.48 -51.79
CA SER A 201 -9.01 -104.77 -51.45
C SER A 201 -9.73 -103.54 -50.89
N LYS A 202 -11.04 -103.38 -51.18
CA LYS A 202 -11.87 -102.28 -50.64
C LYS A 202 -11.76 -102.14 -49.12
N SER A 203 -11.58 -103.24 -48.38
CA SER A 203 -11.43 -103.23 -46.92
C SER A 203 -10.11 -102.63 -46.45
N THR A 204 -9.01 -102.88 -47.17
CA THR A 204 -7.67 -102.36 -46.85
C THR A 204 -7.53 -100.89 -47.23
N PHE A 205 -8.17 -100.46 -48.31
CA PHE A 205 -8.21 -99.04 -48.68
C PHE A 205 -9.00 -98.21 -47.66
N LEU A 206 -10.16 -98.72 -47.21
CA LEU A 206 -10.99 -98.04 -46.21
C LEU A 206 -10.28 -97.93 -44.86
N SER A 207 -9.55 -98.96 -44.43
CA SER A 207 -8.79 -98.93 -43.17
C SER A 207 -7.59 -97.99 -43.23
N ILE A 208 -6.85 -97.91 -44.35
CA ILE A 208 -5.77 -96.92 -44.54
C ILE A 208 -6.34 -95.50 -44.55
N LEU A 209 -7.49 -95.28 -45.18
CA LEU A 209 -8.16 -93.99 -45.24
C LEU A 209 -8.63 -93.53 -43.85
N ILE A 210 -9.24 -94.44 -43.08
CA ILE A 210 -9.65 -94.18 -41.69
C ILE A 210 -8.41 -93.91 -40.83
N PHE A 211 -7.31 -94.65 -41.02
CA PHE A 211 -6.06 -94.41 -40.29
C PHE A 211 -5.48 -93.03 -40.61
N LEU A 212 -5.44 -92.62 -41.88
CA LEU A 212 -4.99 -91.29 -42.30
C LEU A 212 -5.90 -90.18 -41.75
N LEU A 213 -7.22 -90.35 -41.82
CA LEU A 213 -8.18 -89.41 -41.25
C LEU A 213 -8.00 -89.28 -39.73
N ILE A 214 -7.83 -90.39 -39.01
CA ILE A 214 -7.59 -90.39 -37.56
C ILE A 214 -6.24 -89.76 -37.24
N HIS A 215 -5.17 -90.06 -38.00
CA HIS A 215 -3.85 -89.51 -37.73
C HIS A 215 -3.75 -88.01 -38.02
N VAL A 216 -4.33 -87.56 -39.13
CA VAL A 216 -4.44 -86.13 -39.45
C VAL A 216 -5.28 -85.43 -38.37
N SER A 217 -6.41 -86.02 -37.96
CA SER A 217 -7.24 -85.47 -36.88
C SER A 217 -6.54 -85.41 -35.53
N SER A 218 -5.77 -86.43 -35.15
CA SER A 218 -5.08 -86.48 -33.86
C SER A 218 -3.83 -85.59 -33.81
N ALA A 219 -3.07 -85.48 -34.90
CA ALA A 219 -1.99 -84.50 -35.00
C ALA A 219 -2.51 -83.05 -34.86
N LEU A 220 -3.65 -82.76 -35.48
CA LEU A 220 -4.29 -81.45 -35.42
C LEU A 220 -4.88 -81.10 -34.04
N ILE A 221 -5.41 -82.09 -33.30
CA ILE A 221 -5.91 -81.91 -31.94
C ILE A 221 -4.75 -81.71 -30.95
N VAL A 222 -3.64 -82.45 -31.09
CA VAL A 222 -2.49 -82.36 -30.19
C VAL A 222 -1.75 -81.02 -30.35
N ASP A 223 -1.62 -80.49 -31.57
CA ASP A 223 -1.04 -79.16 -31.79
C ASP A 223 -1.99 -78.03 -31.36
N GLY A 224 -3.32 -78.24 -31.44
CA GLY A 224 -4.31 -77.32 -30.89
C GLY A 224 -4.31 -77.23 -29.36
N PHE A 225 -3.97 -78.31 -28.64
CA PHE A 225 -3.93 -78.33 -27.17
C PHE A 225 -2.60 -77.86 -26.56
N LYS A 226 -1.46 -77.97 -27.28
CA LYS A 226 -0.15 -77.53 -26.76
C LYS A 226 0.00 -76.02 -26.58
N TYR A 227 -0.84 -75.21 -27.22
CA TYR A 227 -0.78 -73.74 -27.13
C TYR A 227 -1.69 -73.13 -26.05
N ASN A 228 -2.33 -73.95 -25.21
CA ASN A 228 -3.26 -73.50 -24.17
C ASN A 228 -2.68 -73.62 -22.74
N LYS A 229 -1.35 -73.48 -22.58
CA LYS A 229 -0.66 -73.48 -21.29
C LYS A 229 0.27 -72.29 -21.15
#